data_AF-H0TM92-F1
#
_entry.id   AF-H0TM92-F1
#
_cell.length_a   1.000
_cell.length_b   1.000
_cell.length_c   1.000
_cell.angle_alpha   90.00
_cell.angle_beta   90.00
_cell.angle_gamma   90.00
#
_symmetry.space_group_name_H-M   'P 1'
#
loop_
_entity.id
_entity.type
_entity.pdbx_description
1 polymer ?
#
loop_
_entity_poly.entity_id
_entity_poly.type
_entity_poly.pdbx_seq_one_letter_code
_entity_poly.pdbx_strand_id
1 'polypeptide(L)'
;MDASVQHEQATIPDGEKLSAVMQTIAEHKGCGTSGGSGKASCGSGAGQNDLPPDIWEKVKNHPCYSEEAHHHYARMHVAVAPACNIQCNYCNRKYDCANESRPGVVSEKLSPEQAAKKVLAVASTIPQMTVLGIAGPGDPLANPEKTFKTFELIAKTAPDIKLCLSTNGLALPDHVDTIAGFNVDHVTITINMVDPEIGAKIYPWVFWKHKRYTGVEAAKLLTDRQLQGLEMLTERGILCKVNSVMIPGVNDKHLVEVNKAVKSRGAFLHNIMPLISSPEHGTVFGLTGQRGPTAQELKALQDECEGEMNMMRHCRQCRADAVGLLGEDRSAEFTTDKIMAMEVNYDIDSRKAYQAAVEEERVAKVVAKQEELASLAGQSSDIKLLVAVATKGSGLINEHFGHAKEFQVYELSTAGAKFVGHRRVDLYCQGGYGDEDSLETVIRAINDCHAVFVAKIGGCPKSDLLAAGIEPVDQYAHEFIEKSAIAWFKDYLEKVNSGEMAHVVRGDAEIRQGALISVA
;
A
#
# COMPACT_ATOMS: atom_id res chain seq x y z
N MET A 1 -23.94 0.78 -74.22
CA MET A 1 -22.82 -0.06 -73.75
C MET A 1 -22.73 0.18 -72.26
N ASP A 2 -23.39 -0.71 -71.52
CA ASP A 2 -23.48 -0.70 -70.06
C ASP A 2 -22.14 -1.05 -69.41
N ALA A 3 -21.85 -0.40 -68.29
CA ALA A 3 -20.99 -0.94 -67.24
C ALA A 3 -21.39 -0.33 -65.89
N SER A 4 -22.30 -1.02 -65.22
CA SER A 4 -22.69 -0.86 -63.83
C SER A 4 -21.77 -1.67 -62.91
N VAL A 5 -21.20 -1.06 -61.85
CA VAL A 5 -20.59 -1.74 -60.69
C VAL A 5 -20.86 -0.85 -59.46
N GLN A 6 -21.96 -1.06 -58.75
CA GLN A 6 -22.11 -1.81 -57.48
C GLN A 6 -21.46 -1.15 -56.25
N HIS A 7 -22.32 -0.61 -55.38
CA HIS A 7 -22.05 -0.22 -54.00
C HIS A 7 -22.11 -1.48 -53.11
N GLU A 8 -21.05 -1.75 -52.35
CA GLU A 8 -21.08 -2.71 -51.24
C GLU A 8 -21.45 -1.99 -49.93
N GLN A 9 -22.58 -2.37 -49.35
CA GLN A 9 -23.01 -2.01 -48.00
C GLN A 9 -22.28 -2.90 -46.99
N ALA A 10 -21.53 -2.29 -46.06
CA ALA A 10 -21.01 -2.97 -44.89
C ALA A 10 -22.11 -3.10 -43.82
N THR A 11 -22.58 -4.32 -43.60
CA THR A 11 -23.52 -4.71 -42.55
C THR A 11 -22.89 -4.58 -41.15
N ILE A 12 -23.60 -3.92 -40.24
CA ILE A 12 -23.31 -3.82 -38.80
C ILE A 12 -23.64 -5.17 -38.13
N PRO A 13 -22.80 -5.77 -37.27
CA PRO A 13 -23.15 -7.00 -36.57
C PRO A 13 -24.09 -6.75 -35.39
N ASP A 14 -25.11 -7.60 -35.26
CA ASP A 14 -26.17 -7.62 -34.26
C ASP A 14 -25.69 -7.53 -32.79
N GLY A 15 -26.34 -6.64 -32.03
CA GLY A 15 -26.10 -6.39 -30.61
C GLY A 15 -26.40 -7.57 -29.67
N GLU A 16 -27.09 -8.61 -30.12
CA GLU A 16 -27.40 -9.81 -29.31
C GLU A 16 -26.21 -10.77 -29.16
N LYS A 17 -25.23 -10.74 -30.07
CA LYS A 17 -24.02 -11.56 -29.94
C LYS A 17 -23.05 -11.01 -28.90
N LEU A 18 -23.05 -9.70 -28.65
CA LEU A 18 -22.19 -9.07 -27.65
C LEU A 18 -22.66 -9.40 -26.23
N SER A 19 -23.97 -9.40 -25.98
CA SER A 19 -24.55 -9.79 -24.69
C SER A 19 -24.34 -11.28 -24.38
N ALA A 20 -24.45 -12.16 -25.37
CA ALA A 20 -24.19 -13.59 -25.20
C ALA A 20 -22.71 -13.90 -24.90
N VAL A 21 -21.78 -13.15 -25.51
CA VAL A 21 -20.34 -13.26 -25.20
C VAL A 21 -20.03 -12.73 -23.79
N MET A 22 -20.65 -11.63 -23.37
CA MET A 22 -20.50 -11.09 -22.00
C MET A 22 -21.06 -12.04 -20.93
N GLN A 23 -22.15 -12.76 -21.23
CA GLN A 23 -22.75 -13.73 -20.31
C GLN A 23 -21.94 -15.03 -20.22
N THR A 24 -21.31 -15.45 -21.32
CA THR A 24 -20.44 -16.64 -21.35
C THR A 24 -19.08 -16.39 -20.66
N ILE A 25 -18.58 -15.15 -20.68
CA ILE A 25 -17.37 -14.75 -19.94
C ILE A 25 -17.62 -14.68 -18.43
N ALA A 26 -18.86 -14.37 -18.00
CA ALA A 26 -19.24 -14.34 -16.59
C ALA A 26 -19.27 -15.73 -15.92
N GLU A 27 -19.35 -16.82 -16.70
CA GLU A 27 -19.57 -18.18 -16.19
C GLU A 27 -18.31 -19.08 -16.19
N HIS A 28 -17.13 -18.60 -16.60
CA HIS A 28 -15.93 -19.45 -16.66
C HIS A 28 -14.75 -18.97 -15.80
N LYS A 29 -14.52 -19.72 -14.70
CA LYS A 29 -13.34 -19.78 -13.82
C LYS A 29 -13.11 -18.63 -12.81
N GLY A 30 -14.12 -18.41 -11.96
CA GLY A 30 -13.85 -18.15 -10.54
C GLY A 30 -13.39 -19.45 -9.87
N CYS A 31 -12.27 -19.44 -9.16
CA CYS A 31 -11.83 -20.56 -8.32
C CYS A 31 -12.82 -20.72 -7.16
N GLY A 32 -13.90 -21.47 -7.37
CA GLY A 32 -14.83 -21.88 -6.33
C GLY A 32 -14.33 -23.15 -5.66
N THR A 33 -13.83 -23.04 -4.43
CA THR A 33 -13.56 -24.21 -3.58
C THR A 33 -14.88 -24.67 -2.95
N SER A 34 -15.49 -25.70 -3.51
CA SER A 34 -16.54 -26.46 -2.84
C SER A 34 -15.91 -27.59 -2.02
N GLY A 35 -15.92 -27.48 -0.69
CA GLY A 35 -15.58 -28.62 0.18
C GLY A 35 -15.26 -28.27 1.63
N GLY A 36 -16.19 -28.62 2.54
CA GLY A 36 -15.92 -29.15 3.89
C GLY A 36 -15.28 -28.21 4.92
N SER A 37 -16.12 -27.66 5.82
CA SER A 37 -15.80 -27.22 7.19
C SER A 37 -14.32 -27.24 7.61
N GLY A 38 -13.58 -26.24 7.13
CA GLY A 38 -12.24 -25.87 7.58
C GLY A 38 -12.17 -24.36 7.44
N LYS A 39 -12.02 -23.64 8.55
CA LYS A 39 -11.95 -22.18 8.56
C LYS A 39 -10.80 -21.74 7.65
N ALA A 40 -11.11 -21.06 6.56
CA ALA A 40 -10.12 -20.30 5.81
C ALA A 40 -9.57 -19.21 6.74
N SER A 41 -8.27 -19.24 7.02
CA SER A 41 -7.59 -18.21 7.79
C SER A 41 -7.58 -16.92 6.98
N CYS A 42 -8.57 -16.06 7.22
CA CYS A 42 -8.68 -14.75 6.61
C CYS A 42 -7.87 -13.72 7.42
N GLY A 43 -6.76 -13.23 6.87
CA GLY A 43 -6.05 -12.06 7.40
C GLY A 43 -4.54 -12.07 7.18
N SER A 44 -4.12 -11.18 6.27
CA SER A 44 -2.84 -10.45 6.16
C SER A 44 -1.48 -11.18 6.10
N GLY A 45 -1.38 -12.44 6.49
CA GLY A 45 -0.16 -13.25 6.36
C GLY A 45 -0.34 -14.44 5.44
N ALA A 46 -0.64 -14.22 4.15
CA ALA A 46 -0.69 -15.32 3.18
C ALA A 46 0.68 -16.01 3.16
N GLY A 47 0.78 -17.17 3.80
CA GLY A 47 1.99 -17.98 3.83
C GLY A 47 2.15 -18.73 2.51
N GLN A 48 3.25 -19.48 2.38
CA GLN A 48 3.53 -20.32 1.21
C GLN A 48 2.38 -21.27 0.84
N ASN A 49 1.50 -21.61 1.79
CA ASN A 49 0.39 -22.55 1.60
C ASN A 49 -0.94 -21.89 1.17
N ASP A 50 -1.02 -20.56 1.14
CA ASP A 50 -2.27 -19.83 0.85
C ASP A 50 -2.35 -19.34 -0.61
N LEU A 51 -1.26 -19.48 -1.38
CA LEU A 51 -1.16 -19.01 -2.77
C LEU A 51 -0.62 -20.11 -3.70
N PRO A 52 -1.03 -20.14 -4.98
CA PRO A 52 -0.38 -20.96 -5.99
C PRO A 52 1.14 -20.70 -6.05
N PRO A 53 1.98 -21.74 -6.24
CA PRO A 53 3.45 -21.60 -6.16
C PRO A 53 4.04 -20.55 -7.11
N ASP A 54 3.47 -20.40 -8.31
CA ASP A 54 3.86 -19.42 -9.31
C ASP A 54 3.57 -17.98 -8.88
N ILE A 55 2.45 -17.75 -8.18
CA ILE A 55 2.11 -16.46 -7.59
C ILE A 55 2.99 -16.17 -6.36
N TRP A 56 3.23 -17.18 -5.53
CA TRP A 56 4.09 -17.05 -4.34
C TRP A 56 5.49 -16.53 -4.69
N GLU A 57 6.13 -17.10 -5.72
CA GLU A 57 7.46 -16.68 -6.17
C GLU A 57 7.51 -15.23 -6.65
N LYS A 58 6.41 -14.71 -7.19
CA LYS A 58 6.30 -13.30 -7.59
C LYS A 58 6.25 -12.38 -6.36
N VAL A 59 5.47 -12.74 -5.35
CA VAL A 59 5.16 -11.84 -4.21
C VAL A 59 6.10 -11.95 -3.01
N LYS A 60 6.74 -13.11 -2.75
CA LYS A 60 7.46 -13.39 -1.50
C LYS A 60 8.62 -12.42 -1.19
N ASN A 61 9.22 -11.83 -2.23
CA ASN A 61 10.32 -10.88 -2.10
C ASN A 61 9.91 -9.43 -2.41
N HIS A 62 8.61 -9.15 -2.58
CA HIS A 62 8.11 -7.85 -2.96
C HIS A 62 7.52 -7.10 -1.74
N PRO A 63 8.16 -6.02 -1.24
CA PRO A 63 7.76 -5.34 0.01
C PRO A 63 6.31 -4.83 0.04
N CYS A 64 5.74 -4.48 -1.12
CA CYS A 64 4.35 -4.02 -1.19
C CYS A 64 3.30 -5.13 -1.35
N TYR A 65 3.68 -6.35 -1.74
CA TYR A 65 2.73 -7.45 -2.03
C TYR A 65 2.77 -8.55 -0.97
N SER A 66 3.81 -8.60 -0.15
CA SER A 66 3.92 -9.48 1.02
C SER A 66 4.17 -8.65 2.28
N GLU A 67 3.42 -8.93 3.35
CA GLU A 67 3.60 -8.27 4.64
C GLU A 67 4.95 -8.66 5.25
N GLU A 68 5.38 -9.92 5.21
CA GLU A 68 6.68 -10.28 5.79
C GLU A 68 7.86 -9.69 5.00
N ALA A 69 7.72 -9.59 3.66
CA ALA A 69 8.79 -9.14 2.78
C ALA A 69 9.28 -7.72 3.12
N HIS A 70 8.43 -6.87 3.66
CA HIS A 70 8.77 -5.46 3.84
C HIS A 70 9.80 -5.18 4.94
N HIS A 71 10.01 -6.15 5.84
CA HIS A 71 11.03 -6.08 6.88
C HIS A 71 12.42 -6.50 6.39
N HIS A 72 12.49 -7.25 5.30
CA HIS A 72 13.72 -7.90 4.83
C HIS A 72 14.20 -7.39 3.48
N TYR A 73 13.28 -6.98 2.63
CA TYR A 73 13.55 -6.58 1.27
C TYR A 73 13.34 -5.08 1.07
N ALA A 74 14.31 -4.45 0.43
CA ALA A 74 14.28 -3.04 0.10
C ALA A 74 13.68 -2.85 -1.30
N ARG A 75 13.18 -1.64 -1.53
CA ARG A 75 12.74 -1.19 -2.84
C ARG A 75 13.36 0.14 -3.17
N MET A 76 13.30 0.47 -4.45
CA MET A 76 13.70 1.77 -4.95
C MET A 76 12.67 2.30 -5.92
N HIS A 77 12.40 3.60 -5.88
CA HIS A 77 11.68 4.29 -6.93
C HIS A 77 12.59 5.24 -7.69
N VAL A 78 12.34 5.42 -8.99
CA VAL A 78 13.05 6.40 -9.82
C VAL A 78 12.08 7.39 -10.45
N ALA A 79 12.40 8.67 -10.27
CA ALA A 79 11.57 9.81 -10.69
C ALA A 79 11.83 10.21 -12.16
N VAL A 80 11.45 9.34 -13.11
CA VAL A 80 11.67 9.54 -14.56
C VAL A 80 10.44 10.02 -15.33
N ALA A 81 9.27 10.07 -14.69
CA ALA A 81 7.98 10.31 -15.34
C ALA A 81 7.33 11.63 -14.89
N PRO A 82 7.79 12.81 -15.34
CA PRO A 82 7.32 14.09 -14.82
C PRO A 82 5.92 14.53 -15.32
N ALA A 83 5.51 14.11 -16.51
CA ALA A 83 4.20 14.49 -17.07
C ALA A 83 3.08 13.60 -16.54
N CYS A 84 1.84 14.06 -16.63
CA CYS A 84 0.66 13.26 -16.29
C CYS A 84 -0.53 13.73 -17.11
N ASN A 85 -1.44 12.79 -17.40
CA ASN A 85 -2.55 12.92 -18.33
C ASN A 85 -3.92 13.07 -17.63
N ILE A 86 -4.00 13.09 -16.30
CA ILE A 86 -5.24 13.39 -15.54
C ILE A 86 -4.95 14.37 -14.41
N GLN A 87 -5.91 15.18 -13.99
CA GLN A 87 -5.81 15.95 -12.74
C GLN A 87 -6.73 15.36 -11.69
N CYS A 88 -6.21 15.15 -10.48
CA CYS A 88 -6.99 14.76 -9.30
C CYS A 88 -7.17 15.97 -8.38
N ASN A 89 -8.32 16.10 -7.71
CA ASN A 89 -8.57 17.17 -6.73
C ASN A 89 -7.72 17.05 -5.46
N TYR A 90 -7.18 15.86 -5.17
CA TYR A 90 -6.25 15.60 -4.07
C TYR A 90 -4.76 15.69 -4.50
N CYS A 91 -4.46 16.16 -5.71
CA CYS A 91 -3.08 16.27 -6.22
C CYS A 91 -2.71 17.73 -6.50
N ASN A 92 -1.44 18.07 -6.23
CA ASN A 92 -0.83 19.33 -6.62
C ASN A 92 0.43 19.03 -7.45
N ARG A 93 0.48 19.55 -8.69
CA ARG A 93 1.53 19.27 -9.69
C ARG A 93 2.93 19.76 -9.33
N LYS A 94 3.04 20.58 -8.27
CA LYS A 94 4.34 20.99 -7.72
C LYS A 94 5.04 19.83 -7.01
N TYR A 95 4.30 18.80 -6.62
CA TYR A 95 4.76 17.66 -5.85
C TYR A 95 4.64 16.35 -6.66
N ASP A 96 5.22 15.29 -6.13
CA ASP A 96 5.09 13.92 -6.62
C ASP A 96 3.62 13.46 -6.61
N CYS A 97 3.34 12.46 -7.43
CA CYS A 97 2.00 11.93 -7.63
C CYS A 97 1.39 11.41 -6.32
N ALA A 98 0.28 12.02 -5.92
CA ALA A 98 -0.44 11.67 -4.69
C ALA A 98 -1.05 10.26 -4.69
N ASN A 99 -1.06 9.57 -5.84
CA ASN A 99 -1.56 8.21 -5.99
C ASN A 99 -0.62 7.15 -5.38
N GLU A 100 0.69 7.44 -5.30
CA GLU A 100 1.70 6.53 -4.75
C GLU A 100 2.51 7.16 -3.64
N SER A 101 2.70 8.49 -3.73
CA SER A 101 3.48 9.25 -2.78
C SER A 101 2.60 10.07 -1.87
N ARG A 102 3.05 10.24 -0.62
CA ARG A 102 2.46 11.22 0.28
C ARG A 102 2.50 12.62 -0.37
N PRO A 103 1.45 13.44 -0.22
CA PRO A 103 1.45 14.82 -0.70
C PRO A 103 2.58 15.68 -0.13
N GLY A 104 2.96 16.72 -0.85
CA GLY A 104 3.98 17.69 -0.41
C GLY A 104 5.44 17.26 -0.66
N VAL A 105 5.67 16.07 -1.22
CA VAL A 105 7.03 15.57 -1.54
C VAL A 105 7.45 16.01 -2.94
N VAL A 106 8.71 16.40 -3.10
CA VAL A 106 9.32 16.63 -4.41
C VAL A 106 10.47 15.64 -4.59
N SER A 107 10.53 15.01 -5.77
CA SER A 107 11.67 14.19 -6.19
C SER A 107 12.54 14.92 -7.21
N GLU A 108 13.85 14.65 -7.16
CA GLU A 108 14.79 15.07 -8.20
C GLU A 108 14.50 14.30 -9.50
N LYS A 109 14.25 15.02 -10.59
CA LYS A 109 13.91 14.40 -11.89
C LYS A 109 15.15 13.79 -12.53
N LEU A 110 15.02 12.55 -13.01
CA LEU A 110 16.13 11.81 -13.61
C LEU A 110 15.89 11.56 -15.10
N SER A 111 16.97 11.56 -15.90
CA SER A 111 16.96 10.92 -17.22
C SER A 111 16.97 9.40 -17.07
N PRO A 112 16.58 8.63 -18.11
CA PRO A 112 16.67 7.17 -18.07
C PRO A 112 18.08 6.65 -17.75
N GLU A 113 19.12 7.29 -18.26
CA GLU A 113 20.53 6.92 -18.05
C GLU A 113 20.97 7.23 -16.62
N GLN A 114 20.57 8.39 -16.08
CA GLN A 114 20.84 8.74 -14.68
C GLN A 114 20.13 7.78 -13.73
N ALA A 115 18.88 7.42 -14.03
CA ALA A 115 18.11 6.44 -13.26
C ALA A 115 18.80 5.07 -13.26
N ALA A 116 19.25 4.58 -14.42
CA ALA A 116 19.98 3.31 -14.52
C ALA A 116 21.27 3.32 -13.68
N LYS A 117 22.08 4.39 -13.76
CA LYS A 117 23.30 4.52 -12.94
C LYS A 117 22.99 4.58 -11.44
N LYS A 118 21.94 5.31 -11.07
CA LYS A 118 21.45 5.42 -9.70
C LYS A 118 20.99 4.08 -9.14
N VAL A 119 20.25 3.28 -9.93
CA VAL A 119 19.82 1.94 -9.55
C VAL A 119 21.01 1.02 -9.29
N LEU A 120 22.03 1.04 -10.15
CA LEU A 120 23.23 0.23 -9.93
C LEU A 120 23.99 0.63 -8.66
N ALA A 121 24.17 1.94 -8.43
CA ALA A 121 24.86 2.43 -7.23
C ALA A 121 24.13 2.01 -5.94
N VAL A 122 22.80 2.14 -5.93
CA VAL A 122 21.97 1.72 -4.80
C VAL A 122 22.02 0.20 -4.63
N ALA A 123 21.86 -0.57 -5.71
CA ALA A 123 21.87 -2.03 -5.65
C ALA A 123 23.20 -2.59 -5.12
N SER A 124 24.33 -1.99 -5.48
CA SER A 124 25.65 -2.35 -4.95
C SER A 124 25.82 -2.01 -3.47
N THR A 125 25.12 -0.97 -2.98
CA THR A 125 25.23 -0.52 -1.58
C THR A 125 24.18 -1.16 -0.66
N ILE A 126 23.03 -1.55 -1.22
CA ILE A 126 21.88 -2.12 -0.51
C ILE A 126 21.54 -3.48 -1.14
N PRO A 127 22.22 -4.56 -0.72
CA PRO A 127 21.98 -5.91 -1.25
C PRO A 127 20.52 -6.37 -1.09
N GLN A 128 19.80 -5.85 -0.07
CA GLN A 128 18.38 -6.12 0.19
C GLN A 128 17.44 -5.66 -0.94
N MET A 129 17.89 -4.81 -1.87
CA MET A 129 17.02 -4.18 -2.85
C MET A 129 16.53 -5.16 -3.93
N THR A 130 15.31 -5.64 -3.85
CA THR A 130 14.76 -6.64 -4.79
C THR A 130 13.86 -6.03 -5.86
N VAL A 131 13.30 -4.86 -5.60
CA VAL A 131 12.27 -4.24 -6.45
C VAL A 131 12.68 -2.83 -6.86
N LEU A 132 12.52 -2.55 -8.15
CA LEU A 132 12.55 -1.20 -8.71
C LEU A 132 11.17 -0.82 -9.24
N GLY A 133 10.64 0.30 -8.75
CA GLY A 133 9.40 0.90 -9.21
C GLY A 133 9.61 2.20 -10.01
N ILE A 134 8.77 2.44 -11.01
CA ILE A 134 8.56 3.80 -11.56
C ILE A 134 7.18 4.26 -11.11
N ALA A 135 7.14 5.32 -10.29
CA ALA A 135 5.92 5.77 -9.60
C ALA A 135 5.62 7.28 -9.74
N GLY A 136 6.45 8.04 -10.47
CA GLY A 136 6.22 9.49 -10.63
C GLY A 136 7.43 10.26 -11.16
N PRO A 137 7.46 11.60 -11.00
CA PRO A 137 6.54 12.45 -10.21
C PRO A 137 5.11 12.61 -10.75
N GLY A 138 4.85 12.28 -12.01
CA GLY A 138 3.56 12.28 -12.68
C GLY A 138 2.99 10.87 -12.88
N ASP A 139 2.53 10.56 -14.10
CA ASP A 139 2.09 9.22 -14.47
C ASP A 139 3.11 8.56 -15.42
N PRO A 140 3.67 7.40 -15.07
CA PRO A 140 4.64 6.69 -15.90
C PRO A 140 4.18 6.39 -17.33
N LEU A 141 2.90 6.07 -17.54
CA LEU A 141 2.36 5.78 -18.86
C LEU A 141 1.94 7.04 -19.64
N ALA A 142 1.91 8.20 -19.01
CA ALA A 142 1.94 9.50 -19.70
C ALA A 142 3.36 9.87 -20.18
N ASN A 143 4.40 9.13 -19.78
CA ASN A 143 5.79 9.32 -20.19
C ASN A 143 6.39 8.01 -20.76
N PRO A 144 5.71 7.32 -21.70
CA PRO A 144 6.04 5.93 -22.05
C PRO A 144 7.47 5.80 -22.58
N GLU A 145 7.94 6.75 -23.39
CA GLU A 145 9.31 6.73 -23.93
C GLU A 145 10.37 6.69 -22.82
N LYS A 146 10.26 7.56 -21.82
CA LYS A 146 11.22 7.61 -20.70
C LYS A 146 11.09 6.38 -19.81
N THR A 147 9.86 6.02 -19.45
CA THR A 147 9.56 4.87 -18.59
C THR A 147 10.13 3.57 -19.17
N PHE A 148 9.82 3.27 -20.44
CA PHE A 148 10.28 2.03 -21.08
C PHE A 148 11.77 2.08 -21.41
N LYS A 149 12.35 3.25 -21.70
CA LYS A 149 13.80 3.37 -21.85
C LYS A 149 14.53 3.05 -20.55
N THR A 150 14.02 3.52 -19.41
CA THR A 150 14.56 3.18 -18.09
C THR A 150 14.49 1.68 -17.83
N PHE A 151 13.34 1.04 -18.09
CA PHE A 151 13.22 -0.41 -17.96
C PHE A 151 14.18 -1.17 -18.88
N GLU A 152 14.32 -0.75 -20.14
CA GLU A 152 15.26 -1.37 -21.08
C GLU A 152 16.70 -1.32 -20.57
N LEU A 153 17.15 -0.17 -20.05
CA LEU A 153 18.50 -0.01 -19.53
C LEU A 153 18.74 -0.89 -18.31
N ILE A 154 17.74 -1.02 -17.43
CA ILE A 154 17.89 -1.72 -16.15
C ILE A 154 17.77 -3.22 -16.34
N ALA A 155 16.85 -3.70 -17.19
CA ALA A 155 16.78 -5.11 -17.55
C ALA A 155 18.09 -5.63 -18.16
N LYS A 156 18.86 -4.76 -18.84
CA LYS A 156 20.19 -5.07 -19.38
C LYS A 156 21.28 -5.10 -18.31
N THR A 157 21.25 -4.22 -17.32
CA THR A 157 22.35 -4.02 -16.37
C THR A 157 22.15 -4.72 -15.02
N ALA A 158 20.91 -4.97 -14.62
CA ALA A 158 20.54 -5.58 -13.34
C ALA A 158 19.31 -6.51 -13.49
N PRO A 159 19.47 -7.66 -14.17
CA PRO A 159 18.35 -8.54 -14.52
C PRO A 159 17.72 -9.29 -13.32
N ASP A 160 18.39 -9.32 -12.17
CA ASP A 160 17.87 -9.91 -10.92
C ASP A 160 16.87 -9.01 -10.19
N ILE A 161 16.76 -7.73 -10.58
CA ILE A 161 15.86 -6.77 -9.94
C ILE A 161 14.47 -6.87 -10.59
N LYS A 162 13.46 -7.11 -9.77
CA LYS A 162 12.06 -7.14 -10.23
C LYS A 162 11.59 -5.73 -10.55
N LEU A 163 11.04 -5.54 -11.75
CA LEU A 163 10.49 -4.27 -12.21
C LEU A 163 9.01 -4.15 -11.80
N CYS A 164 8.62 -2.94 -11.40
CA CYS A 164 7.26 -2.60 -11.00
C CYS A 164 6.88 -1.22 -11.56
N LEU A 165 5.59 -1.03 -11.83
CA LEU A 165 5.05 0.20 -12.37
C LEU A 165 3.82 0.62 -11.59
N SER A 166 3.66 1.92 -11.32
CA SER A 166 2.37 2.47 -10.92
C SER A 166 1.81 3.37 -12.01
N THR A 167 0.50 3.37 -12.19
CA THR A 167 -0.19 4.24 -13.14
C THR A 167 -1.58 4.63 -12.64
N ASN A 168 -2.08 5.76 -13.13
CA ASN A 168 -3.50 6.08 -13.05
C ASN A 168 -4.36 5.23 -13.99
N GLY A 169 -3.79 4.45 -14.91
CA GLY A 169 -4.50 3.49 -15.75
C GLY A 169 -5.07 4.06 -17.06
N LEU A 170 -5.06 5.38 -17.30
CA LEU A 170 -5.64 5.96 -18.51
C LEU A 170 -4.97 5.44 -19.79
N ALA A 171 -3.64 5.39 -19.83
CA ALA A 171 -2.88 4.93 -20.99
C ALA A 171 -2.49 3.44 -20.89
N LEU A 172 -2.95 2.74 -19.86
CA LEU A 172 -2.56 1.36 -19.60
C LEU A 172 -2.91 0.40 -20.74
N PRO A 173 -4.15 0.40 -21.29
CA PRO A 173 -4.53 -0.54 -22.35
C PRO A 173 -3.61 -0.51 -23.57
N ASP A 174 -2.98 0.63 -23.89
CA ASP A 174 -2.12 0.76 -25.08
C ASP A 174 -0.69 0.23 -24.85
N HIS A 175 -0.35 -0.10 -23.60
CA HIS A 175 1.01 -0.41 -23.19
C HIS A 175 1.15 -1.75 -22.47
N VAL A 176 0.05 -2.49 -22.25
CA VAL A 176 0.09 -3.78 -21.54
C VAL A 176 1.04 -4.78 -22.20
N ASP A 177 1.03 -4.88 -23.53
CA ASP A 177 1.93 -5.80 -24.25
C ASP A 177 3.40 -5.41 -24.09
N THR A 178 3.70 -4.11 -24.08
CA THR A 178 5.05 -3.61 -23.82
C THR A 178 5.48 -3.93 -22.39
N ILE A 179 4.59 -3.74 -21.41
CA ILE A 179 4.85 -4.07 -19.99
C ILE A 179 5.14 -5.56 -19.83
N ALA A 180 4.34 -6.43 -20.46
CA ALA A 180 4.55 -7.87 -20.46
C ALA A 180 5.90 -8.26 -21.08
N GLY A 181 6.31 -7.59 -22.17
CA GLY A 181 7.60 -7.82 -22.83
C GLY A 181 8.83 -7.50 -21.97
N PHE A 182 8.69 -6.69 -20.91
CA PHE A 182 9.76 -6.41 -19.94
C PHE A 182 9.75 -7.36 -18.73
N ASN A 183 8.92 -8.40 -18.72
CA ASN A 183 8.72 -9.31 -17.58
C ASN A 183 8.37 -8.56 -16.28
N VAL A 184 7.57 -7.50 -16.37
CA VAL A 184 7.05 -6.79 -15.20
C VAL A 184 6.01 -7.68 -14.52
N ASP A 185 6.31 -8.15 -13.31
CA ASP A 185 5.40 -9.02 -12.55
C ASP A 185 4.27 -8.26 -11.86
N HIS A 186 4.49 -6.98 -11.55
CA HIS A 186 3.61 -6.19 -10.68
C HIS A 186 3.29 -4.82 -11.29
N VAL A 187 1.99 -4.53 -11.42
CA VAL A 187 1.52 -3.20 -11.81
C VAL A 187 0.55 -2.70 -10.75
N THR A 188 0.64 -1.41 -10.42
CA THR A 188 -0.33 -0.74 -9.56
C THR A 188 -1.20 0.19 -10.40
N ILE A 189 -2.52 0.07 -10.27
CA ILE A 189 -3.48 1.00 -10.86
C ILE A 189 -4.20 1.76 -9.76
N THR A 190 -4.32 3.07 -9.88
CA THR A 190 -5.18 3.85 -8.97
C THR A 190 -6.59 3.98 -9.53
N ILE A 191 -7.58 3.36 -8.89
CA ILE A 191 -8.99 3.34 -9.33
C ILE A 191 -9.87 3.83 -8.18
N ASN A 192 -10.24 5.11 -8.17
CA ASN A 192 -11.04 5.67 -7.07
C ASN A 192 -12.56 5.53 -7.25
N MET A 193 -13.01 5.08 -8.43
CA MET A 193 -14.42 5.02 -8.80
C MET A 193 -14.68 4.11 -10.00
N VAL A 194 -15.87 3.52 -10.01
CA VAL A 194 -16.50 2.89 -11.18
C VAL A 194 -17.78 3.60 -11.65
N ASP A 195 -18.25 4.59 -10.88
CA ASP A 195 -19.39 5.43 -11.24
C ASP A 195 -18.85 6.79 -11.74
N PRO A 196 -19.06 7.13 -13.02
CA PRO A 196 -18.63 8.40 -13.59
C PRO A 196 -19.13 9.66 -12.87
N GLU A 197 -20.30 9.62 -12.22
CA GLU A 197 -20.83 10.77 -11.46
C GLU A 197 -19.99 11.07 -10.22
N ILE A 198 -19.49 10.02 -9.56
CA ILE A 198 -18.54 10.15 -8.46
C ILE A 198 -17.18 10.60 -9.01
N GLY A 199 -16.73 10.02 -10.12
CA GLY A 199 -15.47 10.39 -10.76
C GLY A 199 -15.40 11.86 -11.17
N ALA A 200 -16.51 12.46 -11.61
CA ALA A 200 -16.57 13.88 -11.98
C ALA A 200 -16.27 14.82 -10.79
N LYS A 201 -16.51 14.37 -9.54
CA LYS A 201 -16.17 15.10 -8.31
C LYS A 201 -14.69 14.96 -7.92
N ILE A 202 -14.03 13.91 -8.41
CA ILE A 202 -12.63 13.58 -8.06
C ILE A 202 -11.65 14.16 -9.09
N TYR A 203 -12.01 14.10 -10.38
CA TYR A 203 -11.13 14.43 -11.50
C TYR A 203 -11.65 15.63 -12.29
N PRO A 204 -11.05 16.82 -12.16
CA PRO A 204 -11.46 17.99 -12.95
C PRO A 204 -11.33 17.81 -14.45
N TRP A 205 -10.30 17.08 -14.90
CA TRP A 205 -10.06 16.83 -16.31
C TRP A 205 -9.21 15.59 -16.57
N VAL A 206 -9.39 15.04 -17.77
CA VAL A 206 -8.60 13.96 -18.37
C VAL A 206 -8.11 14.43 -19.74
N PHE A 207 -6.83 14.24 -20.06
CA PHE A 207 -6.24 14.59 -21.35
C PHE A 207 -5.92 13.31 -22.13
N TRP A 208 -6.64 13.10 -23.23
CA TRP A 208 -6.56 11.88 -24.03
C TRP A 208 -6.64 12.19 -25.51
N LYS A 209 -5.75 11.57 -26.32
CA LYS A 209 -5.68 11.76 -27.78
C LYS A 209 -5.74 13.24 -28.21
N HIS A 210 -4.91 14.07 -27.59
CA HIS A 210 -4.82 15.52 -27.83
C HIS A 210 -6.10 16.33 -27.52
N LYS A 211 -7.07 15.76 -26.81
CA LYS A 211 -8.29 16.42 -26.35
C LYS A 211 -8.37 16.40 -24.82
N ARG A 212 -8.81 17.52 -24.24
CA ARG A 212 -9.17 17.60 -22.82
C ARG A 212 -10.66 17.31 -22.65
N TYR A 213 -10.96 16.35 -21.78
CA TYR A 213 -12.29 15.96 -21.37
C TYR A 213 -12.54 16.48 -19.95
N THR A 214 -13.78 16.81 -19.61
CA THR A 214 -14.19 17.29 -18.28
C THR A 214 -15.51 16.65 -17.83
N GLY A 215 -15.80 16.71 -16.53
CA GLY A 215 -17.07 16.21 -15.98
C GLY A 215 -17.24 14.69 -16.15
N VAL A 216 -18.48 14.26 -16.27
CA VAL A 216 -18.86 12.83 -16.36
C VAL A 216 -18.23 12.15 -17.58
N GLU A 217 -18.07 12.85 -18.71
CA GLU A 217 -17.40 12.32 -19.92
C GLU A 217 -15.94 11.95 -19.63
N ALA A 218 -15.21 12.80 -18.88
CA ALA A 218 -13.83 12.53 -18.49
C ALA A 218 -13.72 11.34 -17.54
N ALA A 219 -14.60 11.29 -16.54
CA ALA A 219 -14.65 10.20 -15.59
C ALA A 219 -14.96 8.87 -16.29
N LYS A 220 -15.99 8.84 -17.14
CA LYS A 220 -16.35 7.65 -17.92
C LYS A 220 -15.17 7.14 -18.75
N LEU A 221 -14.51 8.02 -19.50
CA LEU A 221 -13.32 7.67 -20.26
C LEU A 221 -12.22 7.06 -19.38
N LEU A 222 -11.99 7.63 -18.19
CA LEU A 222 -10.96 7.13 -17.28
C LEU A 222 -11.28 5.74 -16.74
N THR A 223 -12.50 5.52 -16.21
CA THR A 223 -12.88 4.24 -15.61
C THR A 223 -12.92 3.12 -16.66
N ASP A 224 -13.46 3.40 -17.86
CA ASP A 224 -13.50 2.42 -18.95
C ASP A 224 -12.10 1.92 -19.31
N ARG A 225 -11.12 2.84 -19.39
CA ARG A 225 -9.72 2.48 -19.70
C ARG A 225 -8.99 1.82 -18.55
N GLN A 226 -9.25 2.23 -17.32
CA GLN A 226 -8.67 1.61 -16.12
C GLN A 226 -9.11 0.14 -15.99
N LEU A 227 -10.41 -0.13 -16.12
CA LEU A 227 -10.96 -1.47 -15.98
C LEU A 227 -10.54 -2.37 -17.15
N GLN A 228 -10.52 -1.84 -18.39
CA GLN A 228 -9.97 -2.55 -19.54
C GLN A 228 -8.49 -2.91 -19.31
N GLY A 229 -7.69 -1.97 -18.81
CA GLY A 229 -6.27 -2.20 -18.55
C GLY A 229 -6.04 -3.26 -17.47
N LEU A 230 -6.88 -3.28 -16.44
CA LEU A 230 -6.86 -4.31 -15.39
C LEU A 230 -7.13 -5.70 -15.97
N GLU A 231 -8.19 -5.86 -16.76
CA GLU A 231 -8.53 -7.13 -17.41
C GLU A 231 -7.38 -7.62 -18.30
N MET A 232 -6.79 -6.72 -19.09
CA MET A 232 -5.65 -7.05 -19.96
C MET A 232 -4.38 -7.47 -19.20
N LEU A 233 -4.11 -6.89 -18.02
CA LEU A 233 -3.00 -7.31 -17.16
C LEU A 233 -3.23 -8.73 -16.62
N THR A 234 -4.45 -9.01 -16.15
CA THR A 234 -4.85 -10.32 -15.64
C THR A 234 -4.71 -11.39 -16.72
N GLU A 235 -5.15 -11.13 -17.96
CA GLU A 235 -5.00 -12.03 -19.10
C GLU A 235 -3.54 -12.43 -19.38
N ARG A 236 -2.59 -11.54 -19.06
CA ARG A 236 -1.14 -11.76 -19.25
C ARG A 236 -0.44 -12.27 -17.99
N GLY A 237 -1.19 -12.60 -16.93
CA GLY A 237 -0.63 -13.11 -15.68
C GLY A 237 0.21 -12.11 -14.90
N ILE A 238 -0.01 -10.81 -15.12
CA ILE A 238 0.64 -9.72 -14.38
C ILE A 238 -0.21 -9.42 -13.15
N LEU A 239 0.40 -9.44 -11.96
CA LEU A 239 -0.31 -9.21 -10.71
C LEU A 239 -0.61 -7.72 -10.57
N CYS A 240 -1.90 -7.38 -10.43
CA CYS A 240 -2.32 -6.00 -10.27
C CYS A 240 -2.70 -5.68 -8.82
N LYS A 241 -2.05 -4.67 -8.24
CA LYS A 241 -2.50 -3.99 -7.02
C LYS A 241 -3.37 -2.80 -7.41
N VAL A 242 -4.53 -2.66 -6.79
CA VAL A 242 -5.38 -1.47 -6.95
C VAL A 242 -5.17 -0.56 -5.76
N ASN A 243 -4.82 0.71 -6.00
CA ASN A 243 -4.86 1.76 -4.99
C ASN A 243 -6.17 2.52 -5.09
N SER A 244 -6.77 2.84 -3.95
CA SER A 244 -7.96 3.69 -3.86
C SER A 244 -7.79 4.71 -2.75
N VAL A 245 -8.09 5.97 -3.01
CA VAL A 245 -8.12 7.04 -2.00
C VAL A 245 -9.54 7.16 -1.46
N MET A 246 -9.71 6.93 -0.15
CA MET A 246 -10.97 7.11 0.55
C MET A 246 -11.21 8.59 0.83
N ILE A 247 -12.26 9.13 0.21
CA ILE A 247 -12.69 10.53 0.31
C ILE A 247 -14.08 10.55 0.97
N PRO A 248 -14.16 10.92 2.26
CA PRO A 248 -15.42 10.97 2.99
C PRO A 248 -16.48 11.82 2.31
N GLY A 249 -17.70 11.28 2.20
CA GLY A 249 -18.85 11.92 1.54
C GLY A 249 -18.78 11.96 0.01
N VAL A 250 -17.70 11.47 -0.62
CA VAL A 250 -17.56 11.44 -2.08
C VAL A 250 -17.57 10.00 -2.62
N ASN A 251 -16.66 9.15 -2.15
CA ASN A 251 -16.54 7.76 -2.61
C ASN A 251 -16.43 6.73 -1.47
N ASP A 252 -16.45 7.15 -0.21
CA ASP A 252 -16.35 6.27 0.98
C ASP A 252 -17.25 5.04 0.91
N LYS A 253 -18.54 5.21 0.60
CA LYS A 253 -19.48 4.08 0.43
C LYS A 253 -19.31 3.37 -0.92
N HIS A 254 -18.87 4.11 -1.93
CA HIS A 254 -18.68 3.60 -3.29
C HIS A 254 -17.51 2.63 -3.42
N LEU A 255 -16.52 2.75 -2.53
CA LEU A 255 -15.32 1.91 -2.59
C LEU A 255 -15.62 0.41 -2.40
N VAL A 256 -16.76 0.04 -1.80
CA VAL A 256 -17.25 -1.34 -1.77
C VAL A 256 -17.61 -1.85 -3.17
N GLU A 257 -18.25 -1.00 -3.99
CA GLU A 257 -18.57 -1.32 -5.39
C GLU A 257 -17.30 -1.38 -6.24
N VAL A 258 -16.36 -0.45 -6.01
CA VAL A 258 -15.04 -0.48 -6.65
C VAL A 258 -14.32 -1.78 -6.31
N ASN A 259 -14.32 -2.21 -5.04
CA ASN A 259 -13.71 -3.47 -4.59
C ASN A 259 -14.26 -4.68 -5.36
N LYS A 260 -15.59 -4.80 -5.46
CA LYS A 260 -16.28 -5.83 -6.25
C LYS A 260 -15.87 -5.80 -7.72
N ALA A 261 -15.86 -4.61 -8.31
CA ALA A 261 -15.58 -4.41 -9.72
C ALA A 261 -14.14 -4.75 -10.09
N VAL A 262 -13.16 -4.40 -9.26
CA VAL A 262 -11.75 -4.72 -9.51
C VAL A 262 -11.43 -6.18 -9.20
N LYS A 263 -12.05 -6.75 -8.15
CA LYS A 263 -11.87 -8.17 -7.81
C LYS A 263 -12.37 -9.10 -8.91
N SER A 264 -13.58 -8.85 -9.40
CA SER A 264 -14.17 -9.63 -10.51
C SER A 264 -13.36 -9.57 -11.81
N ARG A 265 -12.48 -8.58 -11.95
CA ARG A 265 -11.59 -8.39 -13.09
C ARG A 265 -10.15 -8.87 -12.87
N GLY A 266 -9.90 -9.55 -11.74
CA GLY A 266 -8.61 -10.21 -11.49
C GLY A 266 -7.57 -9.34 -10.78
N ALA A 267 -7.99 -8.26 -10.10
CA ALA A 267 -7.10 -7.58 -9.18
C ALA A 267 -6.64 -8.53 -8.05
N PHE A 268 -5.35 -8.47 -7.72
CA PHE A 268 -4.72 -9.35 -6.73
C PHE A 268 -4.83 -8.79 -5.31
N LEU A 269 -4.56 -7.49 -5.14
CA LEU A 269 -4.52 -6.81 -3.85
C LEU A 269 -5.18 -5.43 -3.97
N HIS A 270 -5.97 -5.04 -2.96
CA HIS A 270 -6.55 -3.71 -2.87
C HIS A 270 -5.88 -2.96 -1.72
N ASN A 271 -5.48 -1.72 -1.97
CA ASN A 271 -4.88 -0.83 -1.00
C ASN A 271 -5.74 0.43 -0.90
N ILE A 272 -6.66 0.43 0.07
CA ILE A 272 -7.50 1.59 0.38
C ILE A 272 -6.74 2.50 1.34
N MET A 273 -6.39 3.69 0.87
CA MET A 273 -5.59 4.69 1.58
C MET A 273 -6.46 5.88 1.99
N PRO A 274 -6.14 6.54 3.12
CA PRO A 274 -6.86 7.74 3.53
C PRO A 274 -6.55 8.92 2.61
N LEU A 275 -7.54 9.78 2.37
CA LEU A 275 -7.30 11.11 1.82
C LEU A 275 -6.43 11.93 2.79
N ILE A 276 -5.33 12.46 2.27
CA ILE A 276 -4.53 13.51 2.92
C ILE A 276 -4.95 14.86 2.35
N SER A 277 -5.54 15.71 3.19
CA SER A 277 -6.15 16.97 2.76
C SER A 277 -5.83 18.15 3.67
N SER A 278 -4.68 18.15 4.36
CA SER A 278 -4.20 19.36 5.01
C SER A 278 -4.04 20.49 3.97
N PRO A 279 -4.52 21.73 4.24
CA PRO A 279 -4.39 22.86 3.33
C PRO A 279 -2.94 23.18 2.91
N GLU A 280 -1.96 22.82 3.75
CA GLU A 280 -0.53 23.00 3.49
C GLU A 280 -0.05 22.36 2.19
N HIS A 281 -0.72 21.30 1.73
CA HIS A 281 -0.40 20.59 0.49
C HIS A 281 -0.88 21.33 -0.77
N GLY A 282 -1.72 22.35 -0.61
CA GLY A 282 -2.23 23.19 -1.71
C GLY A 282 -3.06 22.42 -2.75
N THR A 283 -3.65 21.30 -2.37
CA THR A 283 -4.56 20.52 -3.23
C THR A 283 -5.95 21.18 -3.25
N VAL A 284 -6.77 20.91 -4.27
CA VAL A 284 -8.13 21.48 -4.32
C VAL A 284 -8.93 21.04 -3.10
N PHE A 285 -8.88 19.76 -2.74
CA PHE A 285 -9.55 19.25 -1.55
C PHE A 285 -9.01 19.87 -0.25
N GLY A 286 -7.70 20.06 -0.11
CA GLY A 286 -7.16 20.72 1.07
C GLY A 286 -7.55 22.19 1.18
N LEU A 287 -7.53 22.93 0.06
CA LEU A 287 -7.90 24.35 0.04
C LEU A 287 -9.41 24.59 0.19
N THR A 288 -10.25 23.59 -0.11
CA THR A 288 -11.72 23.67 0.01
C THR A 288 -12.25 23.07 1.32
N GLY A 289 -11.37 22.58 2.21
CA GLY A 289 -11.75 22.06 3.51
C GLY A 289 -12.36 20.64 3.48
N GLN A 290 -12.16 19.87 2.41
CA GLN A 290 -12.56 18.47 2.38
C GLN A 290 -11.74 17.71 3.43
N ARG A 291 -12.42 17.11 4.43
CA ARG A 291 -11.74 16.31 5.45
C ARG A 291 -11.25 14.96 4.90
N GLY A 292 -10.23 14.39 5.54
CA GLY A 292 -9.87 12.98 5.39
C GLY A 292 -10.68 12.08 6.32
N PRO A 293 -10.62 10.74 6.12
CA PRO A 293 -11.33 9.79 6.99
C PRO A 293 -10.68 9.69 8.37
N THR A 294 -11.45 9.27 9.36
CA THR A 294 -10.91 8.86 10.66
C THR A 294 -10.30 7.45 10.59
N ALA A 295 -9.60 7.04 11.65
CA ALA A 295 -9.03 5.70 11.76
C ALA A 295 -10.09 4.61 11.72
N GLN A 296 -11.20 4.79 12.45
CA GLN A 296 -12.29 3.82 12.46
C GLN A 296 -13.04 3.78 11.13
N GLU A 297 -13.29 4.93 10.48
CA GLU A 297 -13.93 4.97 9.14
C GLU A 297 -13.11 4.18 8.11
N LEU A 298 -11.79 4.40 8.07
CA LEU A 298 -10.90 3.68 7.16
C LEU A 298 -10.88 2.18 7.46
N LYS A 299 -10.75 1.80 8.74
CA LYS A 299 -10.73 0.40 9.16
C LYS A 299 -12.04 -0.31 8.79
N ALA A 300 -13.18 0.33 9.08
CA ALA A 300 -14.49 -0.24 8.78
C ALA A 300 -14.66 -0.52 7.29
N LEU A 301 -14.28 0.42 6.42
CA LEU A 301 -14.31 0.22 4.98
C LEU A 301 -13.35 -0.88 4.52
N GLN A 302 -12.13 -0.92 5.07
CA GLN A 302 -11.17 -1.97 4.76
C GLN A 302 -11.68 -3.35 5.17
N ASP A 303 -12.28 -3.49 6.35
CA ASP A 303 -12.87 -4.74 6.84
C ASP A 303 -14.05 -5.19 5.97
N GLU A 304 -14.90 -4.26 5.53
CA GLU A 304 -16.02 -4.54 4.62
C GLU A 304 -15.53 -5.05 3.25
N CYS A 305 -14.40 -4.53 2.76
CA CYS A 305 -13.82 -4.92 1.48
C CYS A 305 -12.97 -6.21 1.55
N GLU A 306 -12.38 -6.53 2.70
CA GLU A 306 -11.43 -7.64 2.87
C GLU A 306 -12.06 -9.03 2.65
N GLY A 307 -13.37 -9.17 2.90
CA GLY A 307 -14.09 -10.45 2.72
C GLY A 307 -14.06 -10.99 1.28
N GLU A 308 -13.89 -10.11 0.28
CA GLU A 308 -13.90 -10.48 -1.14
C GLU A 308 -12.50 -10.40 -1.78
N MET A 309 -11.56 -9.66 -1.18
CA MET A 309 -10.28 -9.31 -1.78
C MET A 309 -9.19 -9.11 -0.72
N ASN A 310 -7.97 -9.56 -1.02
CA ASN A 310 -6.82 -9.31 -0.14
C ASN A 310 -6.62 -7.80 0.04
N MET A 311 -6.53 -7.35 1.29
CA MET A 311 -6.40 -5.94 1.65
C MET A 311 -4.97 -5.63 2.13
N MET A 312 -4.35 -4.60 1.56
CA MET A 312 -3.04 -4.10 1.98
C MET A 312 -3.20 -3.14 3.16
N ARG A 313 -2.53 -3.41 4.29
CA ARG A 313 -2.61 -2.57 5.50
C ARG A 313 -1.27 -1.92 5.90
N HIS A 314 -0.16 -2.38 5.33
CA HIS A 314 1.19 -1.91 5.61
C HIS A 314 1.68 -0.79 4.68
N CYS A 315 0.79 -0.21 3.85
CA CYS A 315 1.18 0.84 2.92
C CYS A 315 1.62 2.12 3.64
N ARG A 316 2.70 2.74 3.14
CA ARG A 316 3.30 3.95 3.72
C ARG A 316 3.24 5.17 2.80
N GLN A 317 2.59 5.08 1.64
CA GLN A 317 2.54 6.13 0.60
C GLN A 317 3.96 6.67 0.28
N CYS A 318 4.78 5.81 -0.28
CA CYS A 318 6.22 6.00 -0.47
C CYS A 318 6.53 7.11 -1.48
N ARG A 319 7.61 7.86 -1.29
CA ARG A 319 8.07 8.89 -2.25
C ARG A 319 8.38 8.30 -3.63
N ALA A 320 8.35 9.13 -4.68
CA ALA A 320 8.68 8.70 -6.03
C ALA A 320 10.19 8.45 -6.25
N ASP A 321 11.02 8.79 -5.27
CA ASP A 321 12.47 8.55 -5.21
C ASP A 321 12.91 7.76 -3.96
N ALA A 322 11.96 7.10 -3.28
CA ALA A 322 12.23 6.35 -2.05
C ALA A 322 13.28 5.26 -2.30
N VAL A 323 14.21 5.07 -1.36
CA VAL A 323 15.24 4.02 -1.39
C VAL A 323 15.31 3.34 -0.03
N GLY A 324 15.24 2.02 0.02
CA GLY A 324 15.41 1.25 1.26
C GLY A 324 14.19 0.42 1.67
N LEU A 325 14.15 0.05 2.95
CA LEU A 325 13.06 -0.73 3.55
C LEU A 325 11.81 0.14 3.76
N LEU A 326 10.67 -0.52 4.01
CA LEU A 326 9.44 0.17 4.37
C LEU A 326 9.58 0.85 5.74
N GLY A 327 9.56 2.18 5.76
CA GLY A 327 9.73 2.98 6.98
C GLY A 327 11.16 3.51 7.17
N GLU A 328 12.14 2.99 6.43
CA GLU A 328 13.54 3.41 6.47
C GLU A 328 13.98 3.96 5.11
N ASP A 329 13.68 5.23 4.85
CA ASP A 329 14.07 5.91 3.62
C ASP A 329 15.52 6.41 3.69
N ARG A 330 16.38 5.86 2.83
CA ARG A 330 17.80 6.17 2.67
C ARG A 330 18.09 7.01 1.42
N SER A 331 17.06 7.58 0.78
CA SER A 331 17.21 8.37 -0.46
C SER A 331 18.24 9.51 -0.38
N ALA A 332 18.42 10.13 0.79
CA ALA A 332 19.41 11.20 1.02
C ALA A 332 20.88 10.76 0.91
N GLU A 333 21.17 9.46 1.07
CA GLU A 333 22.50 8.90 0.84
C GLU A 333 22.84 8.85 -0.66
N PHE A 334 21.81 8.83 -1.52
CA PHE A 334 21.91 8.54 -2.96
C PHE A 334 21.39 9.72 -3.82
N THR A 335 21.83 10.93 -3.50
CA THR A 335 21.60 12.12 -4.34
C THR A 335 22.34 11.98 -5.68
N THR A 336 21.83 12.61 -6.74
CA THR A 336 22.41 12.49 -8.08
C THR A 336 23.89 12.87 -8.12
N ASP A 337 24.29 13.97 -7.46
CA ASP A 337 25.69 14.41 -7.42
C ASP A 337 26.63 13.36 -6.84
N LYS A 338 26.25 12.75 -5.71
CA LYS A 338 27.02 11.68 -5.06
C LYS A 338 27.17 10.47 -5.97
N ILE A 339 26.07 10.03 -6.60
CA ILE A 339 26.08 8.86 -7.49
C ILE A 339 26.92 9.11 -8.73
N MET A 340 26.83 10.31 -9.31
CA MET A 340 27.57 10.62 -10.53
C MET A 340 29.08 10.55 -10.30
N ALA A 341 29.55 10.83 -9.08
CA ALA A 341 30.94 10.71 -8.66
C ALA A 341 31.38 9.28 -8.26
N MET A 342 30.45 8.33 -8.08
CA MET A 342 30.78 6.95 -7.71
C MET A 342 31.19 6.11 -8.91
N GLU A 343 32.26 5.33 -8.75
CA GLU A 343 32.54 4.17 -9.59
C GLU A 343 31.72 2.98 -9.08
N VAL A 344 30.80 2.49 -9.92
CA VAL A 344 29.87 1.43 -9.54
C VAL A 344 30.35 0.11 -10.13
N ASN A 345 30.72 -0.82 -9.25
CA ASN A 345 30.89 -2.22 -9.62
C ASN A 345 29.65 -3.00 -9.17
N TYR A 346 28.97 -3.63 -10.12
CA TYR A 346 27.76 -4.40 -9.86
C TYR A 346 28.10 -5.88 -9.72
N ASP A 347 28.15 -6.36 -8.48
CA ASP A 347 28.42 -7.76 -8.18
C ASP A 347 27.10 -8.48 -7.87
N ILE A 348 26.66 -9.29 -8.83
CA ILE A 348 25.42 -10.07 -8.73
C ILE A 348 25.55 -11.27 -7.78
N ASP A 349 26.75 -11.84 -7.64
CA ASP A 349 26.95 -13.09 -6.90
C ASP A 349 26.91 -12.83 -5.39
N SER A 350 27.56 -11.76 -4.91
CA SER A 350 27.46 -11.36 -3.50
C SER A 350 26.03 -11.01 -3.10
N ARG A 351 25.26 -10.38 -3.99
CA ARG A 351 23.84 -10.07 -3.73
C ARG A 351 22.98 -11.32 -3.61
N LYS A 352 23.16 -12.30 -4.50
CA LYS A 352 22.44 -13.58 -4.42
C LYS A 352 22.77 -14.35 -3.15
N ALA A 353 24.04 -14.37 -2.74
CA ALA A 353 24.46 -15.01 -1.50
C ALA A 353 23.83 -14.33 -0.27
N TYR A 354 23.79 -12.99 -0.25
CA TYR A 354 23.13 -12.25 0.82
C TYR A 354 21.63 -12.54 0.90
N GLN A 355 20.93 -12.54 -0.24
CA GLN A 355 19.50 -12.83 -0.29
C GLN A 355 19.16 -14.25 0.17
N ALA A 356 19.99 -15.24 -0.16
CA ALA A 356 19.82 -16.62 0.31
C ALA A 356 19.93 -16.71 1.84
N ALA A 357 20.90 -16.03 2.46
CA ALA A 357 21.05 -16.02 3.92
C ALA A 357 19.87 -15.34 4.62
N VAL A 358 19.36 -14.24 4.06
CA VAL A 358 18.16 -13.55 4.60
C VAL A 358 16.92 -14.44 4.51
N GLU A 359 16.76 -15.20 3.43
CA GLU A 359 15.63 -16.10 3.27
C GLU A 359 15.67 -17.27 4.27
N GLU A 360 16.85 -17.85 4.53
CA GLU A 360 17.02 -18.86 5.58
C GLU A 360 16.62 -18.32 6.96
N GLU A 361 17.07 -17.10 7.30
CA GLU A 361 16.71 -16.45 8.57
C GLU A 361 15.20 -16.15 8.65
N ARG A 362 14.59 -15.71 7.55
CA ARG A 362 13.15 -15.44 7.47
C ARG A 362 12.34 -16.70 7.72
N VAL A 363 12.66 -17.80 7.03
CA VAL A 363 11.95 -19.07 7.19
C VAL A 363 12.06 -19.58 8.63
N ALA A 364 13.25 -19.52 9.23
CA ALA A 364 13.45 -19.92 10.63
C ALA A 364 12.60 -19.09 11.61
N LYS A 365 12.53 -17.76 11.42
CA LYS A 365 11.70 -16.86 12.24
C LYS A 365 10.21 -17.14 12.09
N VAL A 366 9.73 -17.40 10.88
CA VAL A 366 8.31 -17.71 10.62
C VAL A 366 7.90 -19.02 11.28
N VAL A 367 8.74 -20.06 11.20
CA VAL A 367 8.49 -21.35 11.86
C VAL A 367 8.42 -21.17 13.38
N ALA A 368 9.42 -20.51 13.97
CA ALA A 368 9.44 -20.25 15.42
C ALA A 368 8.20 -19.47 15.89
N LYS A 369 7.78 -18.46 15.12
CA LYS A 369 6.57 -17.67 15.37
C LYS A 369 5.31 -18.53 15.33
N GLN A 370 5.17 -19.40 14.31
CA GLN A 370 4.00 -20.29 14.16
C GLN A 370 3.90 -21.31 15.30
N GLU A 371 5.03 -21.91 15.70
CA GLU A 371 5.09 -22.86 16.82
C GLU A 371 4.67 -22.21 18.14
N GLU A 372 5.09 -20.98 18.39
CA GLU A 372 4.78 -20.24 19.61
C GLU A 372 3.30 -19.79 19.65
N LEU A 373 2.75 -19.33 18.52
CA LEU A 373 1.33 -18.96 18.39
C LEU A 373 0.38 -20.14 18.58
N ALA A 374 0.75 -21.33 18.08
CA ALA A 374 -0.05 -22.55 18.21
C ALA A 374 -0.28 -22.95 19.69
N SER A 375 0.62 -22.55 20.60
CA SER A 375 0.50 -22.83 22.04
C SER A 375 -0.52 -21.94 22.78
N LEU A 376 -1.07 -20.91 22.12
CA LEU A 376 -1.88 -19.88 22.76
C LEU A 376 -3.39 -19.92 22.40
N ALA A 377 -3.87 -20.89 21.61
CA ALA A 377 -5.29 -21.00 21.28
C ALA A 377 -6.13 -21.53 22.46
N GLY A 378 -7.33 -20.98 22.73
CA GLY A 378 -8.20 -21.63 23.73
C GLY A 378 -9.43 -20.93 24.32
N GLN A 379 -9.81 -19.71 23.90
CA GLN A 379 -11.02 -19.07 24.45
C GLN A 379 -11.89 -18.47 23.34
N SER A 380 -13.22 -18.49 23.53
CA SER A 380 -14.21 -17.89 22.63
C SER A 380 -14.84 -16.68 23.33
N SER A 381 -14.81 -15.53 22.66
CA SER A 381 -15.32 -14.24 23.10
C SER A 381 -15.61 -13.41 21.85
N ASP A 382 -16.69 -12.64 21.90
CA ASP A 382 -17.08 -11.71 20.84
C ASP A 382 -16.35 -10.36 20.95
N ILE A 383 -15.57 -10.15 22.02
CA ILE A 383 -14.82 -8.92 22.23
C ILE A 383 -13.69 -8.82 21.21
N LYS A 384 -13.61 -7.65 20.56
CA LYS A 384 -12.49 -7.22 19.73
C LYS A 384 -12.00 -5.87 20.23
N LEU A 385 -10.69 -5.69 20.26
CA LEU A 385 -10.09 -4.43 20.68
C LEU A 385 -8.82 -4.12 19.91
N LEU A 386 -8.35 -2.88 19.97
CA LEU A 386 -7.13 -2.43 19.31
C LEU A 386 -6.02 -2.21 20.33
N VAL A 387 -4.79 -2.53 19.92
CA VAL A 387 -3.57 -2.17 20.68
C VAL A 387 -2.57 -1.50 19.74
N ALA A 388 -1.84 -0.53 20.27
CA ALA A 388 -0.73 0.14 19.60
C ALA A 388 0.59 -0.48 20.04
N VAL A 389 1.59 -0.51 19.16
CA VAL A 389 2.89 -1.13 19.44
C VAL A 389 4.01 -0.27 18.88
N ALA A 390 4.95 0.12 19.75
CA ALA A 390 6.18 0.82 19.36
C ALA A 390 7.26 -0.20 18.99
N THR A 391 7.74 -0.14 17.75
CA THR A 391 8.71 -1.10 17.23
C THR A 391 9.58 -0.52 16.13
N LYS A 392 10.86 -0.88 16.16
CA LYS A 392 11.85 -0.68 15.10
C LYS A 392 11.86 -1.82 14.08
N GLY A 393 10.91 -2.76 14.14
CA GLY A 393 10.80 -3.91 13.24
C GLY A 393 11.19 -5.24 13.88
N SER A 394 11.40 -6.25 13.03
CA SER A 394 11.65 -7.67 13.41
C SER A 394 10.52 -8.36 14.20
N GLY A 395 9.31 -7.76 14.23
CA GLY A 395 8.18 -8.30 14.99
C GLY A 395 8.37 -8.24 16.51
N LEU A 396 9.23 -7.35 17.03
CA LEU A 396 9.55 -7.22 18.45
C LEU A 396 9.08 -5.89 19.04
N ILE A 397 8.76 -5.90 20.35
CA ILE A 397 8.46 -4.68 21.13
C ILE A 397 9.77 -4.06 21.61
N ASN A 398 10.45 -3.28 20.77
CA ASN A 398 11.83 -2.84 21.00
C ASN A 398 12.04 -1.32 20.93
N GLU A 399 10.97 -0.54 20.88
CA GLU A 399 11.06 0.91 20.81
C GLU A 399 10.55 1.61 22.08
N HIS A 400 11.27 2.66 22.47
CA HIS A 400 10.90 3.52 23.59
C HIS A 400 9.79 4.48 23.15
N PHE A 401 8.74 4.66 23.98
CA PHE A 401 7.58 5.50 23.66
C PHE A 401 7.97 6.88 23.13
N GLY A 402 8.83 7.60 23.86
CA GLY A 402 9.25 8.96 23.49
C GLY A 402 10.09 9.08 22.20
N HIS A 403 10.59 7.98 21.65
CA HIS A 403 11.34 7.97 20.39
C HIS A 403 10.52 7.43 19.21
N ALA A 404 9.35 6.86 19.50
CA ALA A 404 8.48 6.31 18.48
C ALA A 404 7.99 7.43 17.56
N LYS A 405 8.27 7.28 16.26
CA LYS A 405 7.71 8.14 15.20
C LYS A 405 6.37 7.61 14.71
N GLU A 406 6.02 6.39 15.12
CA GLU A 406 4.84 5.68 14.70
C GLU A 406 4.55 4.50 15.61
N PHE A 407 3.31 4.01 15.54
CA PHE A 407 2.86 2.79 16.19
C PHE A 407 2.27 1.84 15.16
N GLN A 408 2.52 0.55 15.33
CA GLN A 408 1.79 -0.52 14.64
C GLN A 408 0.50 -0.81 15.42
N VAL A 409 -0.64 -0.84 14.74
CA VAL A 409 -1.95 -1.12 15.36
C VAL A 409 -2.36 -2.54 15.04
N TYR A 410 -2.73 -3.29 16.07
CA TYR A 410 -3.22 -4.66 15.97
C TYR A 410 -4.64 -4.76 16.54
N GLU A 411 -5.52 -5.48 15.84
CA GLU A 411 -6.80 -5.94 16.37
C GLU A 411 -6.60 -7.28 17.06
N LEU A 412 -7.00 -7.34 18.33
CA LEU A 412 -6.97 -8.55 19.14
C LEU A 412 -8.38 -9.12 19.23
N SER A 413 -8.48 -10.41 18.95
CA SER A 413 -9.70 -11.18 19.09
C SER A 413 -9.37 -12.62 19.46
N THR A 414 -10.38 -13.45 19.64
CA THR A 414 -10.18 -14.89 19.85
C THR A 414 -9.59 -15.63 18.65
N ALA A 415 -9.54 -14.99 17.48
CA ALA A 415 -8.83 -15.48 16.31
C ALA A 415 -7.31 -15.17 16.34
N GLY A 416 -6.84 -14.36 17.27
CA GLY A 416 -5.43 -13.95 17.40
C GLY A 416 -5.23 -12.44 17.25
N ALA A 417 -4.00 -12.05 16.90
CA ALA A 417 -3.62 -10.67 16.64
C ALA A 417 -3.53 -10.40 15.13
N LYS A 418 -4.34 -9.46 14.64
CA LYS A 418 -4.38 -9.07 13.23
C LYS A 418 -3.80 -7.68 13.05
N PHE A 419 -2.83 -7.52 12.15
CA PHE A 419 -2.29 -6.20 11.84
C PHE A 419 -3.33 -5.32 11.11
N VAL A 420 -3.59 -4.12 11.63
CA VAL A 420 -4.62 -3.20 11.12
C VAL A 420 -4.01 -2.06 10.29
N GLY A 421 -2.81 -1.62 10.65
CA GLY A 421 -2.10 -0.55 9.96
C GLY A 421 -1.17 0.23 10.88
N HIS A 422 -0.65 1.35 10.39
CA HIS A 422 0.26 2.21 11.15
C HIS A 422 -0.41 3.51 11.59
N ARG A 423 0.02 4.07 12.73
CA ARG A 423 -0.32 5.42 13.20
C ARG A 423 0.96 6.23 13.28
N ARG A 424 1.12 7.23 12.43
CA ARG A 424 2.27 8.14 12.47
C ARG A 424 2.04 9.22 13.51
N VAL A 425 3.06 9.54 14.27
CA VAL A 425 3.01 10.55 15.34
C VAL A 425 4.23 11.46 15.28
N ASP A 426 4.19 12.57 16.01
CA ASP A 426 5.38 13.39 16.23
C ASP A 426 6.27 12.81 17.32
N LEU A 427 7.56 13.11 17.22
CA LEU A 427 8.53 12.73 18.24
C LEU A 427 8.24 13.49 19.53
N TYR A 428 7.84 12.76 20.56
CA TYR A 428 7.58 13.33 21.88
C TYR A 428 8.84 13.84 22.58
N CYS A 429 9.95 13.09 22.47
CA CYS A 429 11.21 13.46 23.11
C CYS A 429 12.16 14.07 22.07
N GLN A 430 12.31 15.40 22.11
CA GLN A 430 13.37 16.11 21.39
C GLN A 430 14.40 16.63 22.40
N GLY A 431 15.48 15.89 22.61
CA GLY A 431 16.61 16.36 23.43
C GLY A 431 16.41 16.33 24.94
N GLY A 432 15.57 15.43 25.47
CA GLY A 432 15.43 15.19 26.91
C GLY A 432 14.36 16.03 27.63
N TYR A 433 13.67 16.91 26.90
CA TYR A 433 12.44 17.57 27.33
C TYR A 433 11.27 16.99 26.53
N GLY A 434 10.18 16.63 27.21
CA GLY A 434 8.93 16.22 26.57
C GLY A 434 8.12 17.45 26.20
N ASP A 435 7.60 17.49 24.98
CA ASP A 435 6.69 18.54 24.51
C ASP A 435 5.24 18.11 24.78
N GLU A 436 4.51 18.84 25.64
CA GLU A 436 3.14 18.48 26.04
C GLU A 436 2.17 18.45 24.84
N ASP A 437 2.34 19.36 23.88
CA ASP A 437 1.50 19.43 22.66
C ASP A 437 1.70 18.17 21.76
N SER A 438 2.92 17.62 21.78
CA SER A 438 3.26 16.42 21.01
C SER A 438 2.65 15.14 21.62
N LEU A 439 2.51 15.08 22.95
CA LEU A 439 1.91 13.94 23.64
C LEU A 439 0.40 13.86 23.38
N GLU A 440 -0.28 15.00 23.41
CA GLU A 440 -1.70 15.07 23.09
C GLU A 440 -1.97 14.55 21.67
N THR A 441 -1.10 14.91 20.72
CA THR A 441 -1.17 14.43 19.33
C THR A 441 -0.97 12.91 19.25
N VAL A 442 -0.04 12.34 20.01
CA VAL A 442 0.13 10.89 20.12
C VAL A 442 -1.14 10.24 20.66
N ILE A 443 -1.68 10.74 21.77
CA ILE A 443 -2.89 10.21 22.42
C ILE A 443 -4.06 10.20 21.43
N ARG A 444 -4.30 11.31 20.70
CA ARG A 444 -5.35 11.37 19.67
C ARG A 444 -5.16 10.36 18.54
N ALA A 445 -3.91 10.07 18.16
CA ALA A 445 -3.59 9.12 17.09
C ALA A 445 -3.77 7.65 17.49
N ILE A 446 -3.76 7.32 18.79
CA ILE A 446 -3.96 5.96 19.32
C ILE A 446 -5.15 5.88 20.30
N ASN A 447 -6.06 6.85 20.27
CA ASN A 447 -7.20 6.93 21.20
C ASN A 447 -8.19 5.76 21.05
N ASP A 448 -8.20 5.15 19.86
CA ASP A 448 -8.95 3.93 19.51
C ASP A 448 -8.36 2.65 20.12
N CYS A 449 -7.15 2.71 20.67
CA CYS A 449 -6.46 1.58 21.28
C CYS A 449 -6.75 1.49 22.79
N HIS A 450 -6.81 0.27 23.31
CA HIS A 450 -6.93 -0.02 24.74
C HIS A 450 -5.59 -0.05 25.45
N ALA A 451 -4.52 -0.34 24.72
CA ALA A 451 -3.17 -0.42 25.26
C ALA A 451 -2.12 0.04 24.25
N VAL A 452 -0.95 0.45 24.76
CA VAL A 452 0.26 0.74 23.98
C VAL A 452 1.45 -0.05 24.51
N PHE A 453 1.99 -0.94 23.67
CA PHE A 453 3.14 -1.79 23.98
C PHE A 453 4.43 -1.09 23.60
N VAL A 454 5.36 -1.01 24.55
CA VAL A 454 6.60 -0.24 24.42
C VAL A 454 7.74 -0.95 25.12
N ALA A 455 8.97 -0.76 24.67
CA ALA A 455 10.13 -1.30 25.38
C ALA A 455 10.38 -0.55 26.71
N LYS A 456 9.99 0.73 26.76
CA LYS A 456 10.11 1.59 27.94
C LYS A 456 9.27 2.86 27.79
N ILE A 457 8.77 3.39 28.91
CA ILE A 457 8.02 4.64 28.99
C ILE A 457 8.34 5.42 30.28
N GLY A 458 8.29 6.75 30.21
CA GLY A 458 8.49 7.64 31.37
C GLY A 458 7.22 7.83 32.21
N GLY A 459 7.36 8.30 33.45
CA GLY A 459 6.22 8.44 34.39
C GLY A 459 5.16 9.46 33.97
N CYS A 460 5.57 10.60 33.40
CA CYS A 460 4.65 11.62 32.87
C CYS A 460 3.74 11.06 31.76
N PRO A 461 4.27 10.57 30.61
CA PRO A 461 3.43 10.02 29.55
C PRO A 461 2.64 8.78 29.98
N LYS A 462 3.16 7.99 30.93
CA LYS A 462 2.42 6.87 31.53
C LYS A 462 1.15 7.34 32.24
N SER A 463 1.20 8.48 32.95
CA SER A 463 0.05 9.02 33.69
C SER A 463 -1.01 9.60 32.74
N ASP A 464 -0.59 10.28 31.67
CA ASP A 464 -1.51 10.88 30.70
C ASP A 464 -2.20 9.83 29.81
N LEU A 465 -1.48 8.77 29.43
CA LEU A 465 -2.08 7.62 28.74
C LEU A 465 -3.16 6.96 29.60
N LEU A 466 -2.88 6.74 30.90
CA LEU A 466 -3.84 6.19 31.84
C LEU A 466 -5.06 7.11 32.00
N ALA A 467 -4.85 8.43 32.07
CA ALA A 467 -5.94 9.41 32.10
C ALA A 467 -6.79 9.39 30.82
N ALA A 468 -6.18 9.12 29.66
CA ALA A 468 -6.87 8.87 28.39
C ALA A 468 -7.50 7.48 28.31
N GLY A 469 -7.26 6.59 29.29
CA GLY A 469 -7.75 5.21 29.35
C GLY A 469 -7.03 4.24 28.39
N ILE A 470 -5.78 4.55 28.04
CA ILE A 470 -4.88 3.70 27.26
C ILE A 470 -3.86 3.10 28.22
N GLU A 471 -3.80 1.77 28.33
CA GLU A 471 -2.86 1.08 29.21
C GLU A 471 -1.44 1.09 28.62
N PRO A 472 -0.45 1.68 29.30
CA PRO A 472 0.95 1.58 28.88
C PRO A 472 1.54 0.25 29.35
N VAL A 473 1.92 -0.60 28.39
CA VAL A 473 2.41 -1.96 28.62
C VAL A 473 3.91 -2.04 28.30
N ASP A 474 4.75 -2.02 29.34
CA ASP A 474 6.21 -2.11 29.25
C ASP A 474 6.79 -3.44 29.76
N GLN A 475 5.94 -4.36 30.23
CA GLN A 475 6.35 -5.66 30.78
C GLN A 475 6.82 -6.68 29.73
N TYR A 476 6.49 -6.48 28.45
CA TYR A 476 6.86 -7.36 27.35
C TYR A 476 8.00 -6.80 26.49
N ALA A 477 8.86 -5.96 27.07
CA ALA A 477 9.98 -5.37 26.37
C ALA A 477 10.88 -6.45 25.75
N HIS A 478 11.19 -6.28 24.45
CA HIS A 478 11.99 -7.19 23.62
C HIS A 478 11.35 -8.55 23.31
N GLU A 479 10.08 -8.75 23.63
CA GLU A 479 9.33 -9.94 23.22
C GLU A 479 8.66 -9.76 21.85
N PHE A 480 8.14 -10.86 21.30
CA PHE A 480 7.39 -10.89 20.05
C PHE A 480 6.01 -10.26 20.20
N ILE A 481 5.68 -9.35 19.27
CA ILE A 481 4.46 -8.53 19.32
C ILE A 481 3.20 -9.38 19.45
N GLU A 482 2.99 -10.35 18.54
CA GLU A 482 1.76 -11.13 18.52
C GLU A 482 1.59 -12.01 19.76
N LYS A 483 2.68 -12.61 20.24
CA LYS A 483 2.68 -13.42 21.46
C LYS A 483 2.28 -12.58 22.67
N SER A 484 2.95 -11.44 22.86
CA SER A 484 2.72 -10.56 24.00
C SER A 484 1.33 -9.92 23.95
N ALA A 485 0.85 -9.54 22.76
CA ALA A 485 -0.49 -9.00 22.57
C ALA A 485 -1.57 -10.05 22.87
N ILE A 486 -1.40 -11.29 22.40
CA ILE A 486 -2.35 -12.39 22.71
C ILE A 486 -2.34 -12.72 24.21
N ALA A 487 -1.16 -12.75 24.85
CA ALA A 487 -1.05 -12.98 26.29
C ALA A 487 -1.80 -11.89 27.08
N TRP A 488 -1.55 -10.62 26.77
CA TRP A 488 -2.24 -9.49 27.40
C TRP A 488 -3.76 -9.52 27.15
N PHE A 489 -4.20 -9.92 25.95
CA PHE A 489 -5.62 -10.04 25.64
C PHE A 489 -6.33 -11.13 26.46
N LYS A 490 -5.64 -12.24 26.78
CA LYS A 490 -6.18 -13.26 27.68
C LYS A 490 -6.39 -12.70 29.09
N ASP A 491 -5.38 -12.03 29.64
CA ASP A 491 -5.49 -11.39 30.95
C ASP A 491 -6.61 -10.34 30.97
N TYR A 492 -6.78 -9.58 29.88
CA TYR A 492 -7.88 -8.64 29.70
C TYR A 492 -9.25 -9.34 29.75
N LEU A 493 -9.42 -10.44 29.00
CA LEU A 493 -10.66 -11.21 29.00
C LEU A 493 -10.97 -11.83 30.37
N GLU A 494 -9.95 -12.31 31.08
CA GLU A 494 -10.12 -12.86 32.44
C GLU A 494 -10.64 -11.80 33.42
N LYS A 495 -10.08 -10.58 33.37
CA LYS A 495 -10.56 -9.45 34.18
C LYS A 495 -11.97 -9.00 33.82
N VAL A 496 -12.33 -9.05 32.54
CA VAL A 496 -13.71 -8.75 32.10
C VAL A 496 -14.69 -9.82 32.59
N ASN A 497 -14.33 -11.09 32.45
CA ASN A 497 -15.18 -12.22 32.84
C ASN A 497 -15.32 -12.36 34.36
N SER A 498 -14.29 -12.00 35.13
CA SER A 498 -14.34 -11.97 36.60
C SER A 498 -15.13 -10.78 37.15
N GLY A 499 -15.43 -9.79 36.31
CA GLY A 499 -16.07 -8.53 36.71
C GLY A 499 -15.12 -7.53 37.39
N GLU A 500 -13.81 -7.79 37.39
CA GLU A 500 -12.79 -6.85 37.87
C GLU A 500 -12.76 -5.58 37.02
N MET A 501 -13.08 -5.69 35.72
CA MET A 501 -13.21 -4.56 34.81
C MET A 501 -14.41 -4.70 33.87
N ALA A 502 -14.97 -3.57 33.44
CA ALA A 502 -15.95 -3.54 32.35
C ALA A 502 -15.25 -3.31 31.01
N HIS A 503 -15.64 -4.07 29.98
CA HIS A 503 -15.21 -3.76 28.62
C HIS A 503 -15.84 -2.45 28.15
N VAL A 504 -15.02 -1.55 27.60
CA VAL A 504 -15.45 -0.26 27.06
C VAL A 504 -15.00 -0.15 25.62
N VAL A 505 -15.90 0.28 24.75
CA VAL A 505 -15.59 0.62 23.35
C VAL A 505 -14.84 1.95 23.36
N ARG A 506 -13.67 1.98 22.72
CA ARG A 506 -12.82 3.18 22.64
C ARG A 506 -13.35 4.17 21.60
N GLY A 507 -12.98 5.43 21.77
CA GLY A 507 -13.30 6.50 20.81
C GLY A 507 -12.54 6.35 19.49
N ASP A 508 -12.76 7.27 18.56
CA ASP A 508 -12.03 7.29 17.30
C ASP A 508 -10.60 7.81 17.47
N ALA A 509 -9.76 7.56 16.47
CA ALA A 509 -8.40 8.08 16.40
C ALA A 509 -8.19 8.91 15.12
N GLU A 510 -7.34 9.92 15.25
CA GLU A 510 -6.97 10.79 14.14
C GLU A 510 -5.90 10.13 13.27
N ILE A 511 -6.12 10.09 11.96
CA ILE A 511 -5.07 9.75 11.00
C ILE A 511 -4.28 11.02 10.70
N ARG A 512 -3.00 11.04 11.11
CA ARG A 512 -2.11 12.15 10.80
C ARG A 512 -2.01 12.38 9.28
N GLN A 513 -2.28 13.61 8.85
CA GLN A 513 -2.29 14.02 7.44
C GLN A 513 -0.99 14.72 6.97
N GLY A 514 -0.06 15.03 7.88
CA GLY A 514 1.17 15.77 7.56
C GLY A 514 2.33 14.89 7.08
N ALA A 515 3.26 15.48 6.34
CA ALA A 515 4.58 14.89 6.16
C ALA A 515 5.34 14.95 7.50
N LEU A 516 6.24 13.99 7.75
CA LEU A 516 7.20 14.10 8.83
C LEU A 516 8.11 15.29 8.49
N ILE A 517 7.79 16.47 9.02
CA ILE A 517 8.69 17.61 8.93
C ILE A 517 9.86 17.22 9.84
N SER A 518 10.91 16.66 9.26
CA SER A 518 12.20 16.72 9.91
C SER A 518 12.51 18.20 10.01
N VAL A 519 12.34 18.78 11.21
CA VAL A 519 12.94 20.07 11.51
C VAL A 519 14.43 19.89 11.19
N ALA A 520 14.88 20.65 10.19
CA ALA A 520 16.24 20.61 9.67
C ALA A 520 17.26 21.03 10.74
#